data_AF-A0A524PNS8-F1
#
_entry.id   AF-A0A524PNS8-F1
#
_cell.length_a   1.000
_cell.length_b   1.000
_cell.length_c   1.000
_cell.angle_alpha   90.00
_cell.angle_beta   90.00
_cell.angle_gamma   90.00
#
_symmetry.space_group_name_H-M   'P 1'
#
loop_
_entity.id
_entity.type
_entity.pdbx_description
1 polymer ?
#
loop_
_entity_poly.entity_id
_entity_poly.type
_entity_poly.pdbx_seq_one_letter_code
_entity_poly.pdbx_strand_id
1 'polypeptide(L)'
;MDTSSWILPLIIVAALGVSVSYFLGRRQNVTLMRLYAGVVEAALKPTDQMYTWIGGYLGFRGDYQMKDEVIKVIKVTLHLKPRMSIMYLPVSRFTMPRDKMYIVIESKKHLPGEAHLIQKGQYRFIPAGIDRIEQFRREPVILGGVEFELLYLDAKGQKALLGWAESIKADDYSMIKHLSFTSSTNVVYARIEPGESLIPSVLRTGEEFTRSLGK
;
A
#
# COMPACT_ATOMS: atom_id res chain seq x y z
N MET A 1 54.96 6.64 7.72
CA MET A 1 53.70 7.39 7.53
C MET A 1 52.82 7.03 8.69
N ASP A 2 52.55 7.99 9.59
CA ASP A 2 51.69 7.74 10.73
C ASP A 2 50.30 7.35 10.25
N THR A 3 49.78 6.27 10.82
CA THR A 3 48.43 5.78 10.51
C THR A 3 47.36 6.85 10.79
N SER A 4 47.67 7.83 11.62
CA SER A 4 46.82 8.98 11.93
C SER A 4 46.62 9.94 10.75
N SER A 5 47.60 10.08 9.84
CA SER A 5 47.55 11.10 8.78
C SER A 5 46.53 10.82 7.68
N TRP A 6 46.12 9.55 7.49
CA TRP A 6 45.14 9.15 6.48
C TRP A 6 43.70 9.04 7.02
N ILE A 7 43.53 8.97 8.34
CA ILE A 7 42.20 8.80 8.96
C ILE A 7 41.31 10.01 8.70
N LEU A 8 41.83 11.23 8.87
CA LEU A 8 41.06 12.45 8.65
C LEU A 8 40.57 12.59 7.19
N PRO A 9 41.44 12.47 6.16
CA PRO A 9 40.98 12.44 4.76
C PRO A 9 39.92 11.36 4.49
N LEU A 10 40.08 10.16 5.04
CA LEU A 10 39.11 9.08 4.87
C LEU A 10 37.74 9.43 5.47
N ILE A 11 37.72 9.99 6.69
CA ILE A 11 36.49 10.44 7.35
C ILE A 11 35.81 11.54 6.52
N ILE A 12 36.57 12.48 5.98
CA ILE A 12 36.03 13.55 5.13
C ILE A 12 35.39 12.96 3.87
N VAL A 13 36.08 12.05 3.18
CA VAL A 13 35.53 11.38 1.99
C VAL A 13 34.27 10.58 2.32
N ALA A 14 34.25 9.86 3.44
CA ALA A 14 33.08 9.12 3.90
C ALA A 14 31.91 10.07 4.23
N ALA A 15 32.16 11.17 4.92
CA ALA A 15 31.16 12.17 5.27
C ALA A 15 30.55 12.83 4.02
N LEU A 16 31.39 13.17 3.02
CA LEU A 16 30.94 13.68 1.73
C LEU A 16 30.09 12.63 0.99
N GLY A 17 30.53 11.37 0.97
CA GLY A 17 29.78 10.28 0.34
C GLY A 17 28.40 10.08 0.97
N VAL A 18 28.32 10.06 2.30
CA VAL A 18 27.04 9.96 3.04
C VAL A 18 26.16 11.18 2.72
N SER A 19 26.72 12.38 2.75
CA SER A 19 25.97 13.62 2.48
C SER A 19 25.39 13.65 1.07
N VAL A 20 26.19 13.33 0.05
CA VAL A 20 25.72 13.26 -1.35
C VAL A 20 24.64 12.20 -1.49
N SER A 21 24.85 11.00 -0.92
CA SER A 21 23.85 9.93 -0.96
C SER A 21 22.50 10.34 -0.35
N TYR A 22 22.53 11.13 0.72
CA TYR A 22 21.32 11.64 1.36
C TYR A 22 20.52 12.53 0.42
N PHE A 23 21.16 13.50 -0.25
CA PHE A 23 20.47 14.41 -1.16
C PHE A 23 19.92 13.69 -2.39
N LEU A 24 20.67 12.73 -2.95
CA LEU A 24 20.20 11.91 -4.07
C LEU A 24 18.98 11.06 -3.68
N GLY A 25 19.07 10.35 -2.54
CA GLY A 25 17.97 9.54 -2.04
C GLY A 25 16.72 10.35 -1.68
N ARG A 26 16.92 11.54 -1.09
CA ARG A 26 15.84 12.51 -0.83
C ARG A 26 15.15 12.91 -2.14
N ARG A 27 15.93 13.31 -3.16
CA ARG A 27 15.39 13.74 -4.46
C ARG A 27 14.59 12.61 -5.10
N GLN A 28 15.10 11.38 -5.06
CA GLN A 28 14.41 10.21 -5.60
C GLN A 28 13.08 9.96 -4.90
N ASN A 29 13.04 9.96 -3.56
CA ASN A 29 11.79 9.75 -2.83
C ASN A 29 10.77 10.87 -3.07
N VAL A 30 11.21 12.13 -3.13
CA VAL A 30 10.32 13.26 -3.46
C VAL A 30 9.73 13.11 -4.87
N THR A 31 10.54 12.70 -5.86
CA THR A 31 10.05 12.42 -7.21
C THR A 31 9.00 11.31 -7.21
N LEU A 32 9.24 10.20 -6.51
CA LEU A 32 8.27 9.09 -6.40
C LEU A 32 6.98 9.51 -5.69
N MET A 33 7.09 10.28 -4.61
CA MET A 33 5.91 10.82 -3.90
C MET A 33 5.05 11.66 -4.84
N ARG A 34 5.66 12.57 -5.62
CA ARG A 34 4.94 13.40 -6.59
C ARG A 34 4.31 12.57 -7.71
N LEU A 35 5.05 11.60 -8.25
CA LEU A 35 4.56 10.69 -9.28
C LEU A 35 3.31 9.94 -8.78
N TYR A 36 3.42 9.25 -7.65
CA TYR A 36 2.32 8.44 -7.14
C TYR A 36 1.15 9.28 -6.64
N ALA A 37 1.39 10.46 -6.06
CA ALA A 37 0.32 11.41 -5.74
C ALA A 37 -0.43 11.81 -7.01
N GLY A 38 0.27 12.21 -8.07
CA GLY A 38 -0.34 12.58 -9.35
C GLY A 38 -1.12 11.43 -10.01
N VAL A 39 -0.62 10.20 -9.94
CA VAL A 39 -1.34 9.01 -10.44
C VAL A 39 -2.64 8.78 -9.67
N VAL A 40 -2.61 8.91 -8.33
CA VAL A 40 -3.81 8.78 -7.49
C VAL A 40 -4.81 9.90 -7.78
N GLU A 41 -4.35 11.15 -7.83
CA GLU A 41 -5.20 12.31 -8.10
C GLU A 41 -5.85 12.22 -9.50
N ALA A 42 -5.09 11.81 -10.51
CA ALA A 42 -5.61 11.62 -11.86
C ALA A 42 -6.67 10.51 -11.95
N ALA A 43 -6.51 9.45 -11.15
CA ALA A 43 -7.47 8.34 -11.08
C ALA A 43 -8.74 8.73 -10.31
N LEU A 44 -8.61 9.40 -9.18
CA LEU A 44 -9.73 9.74 -8.29
C LEU A 44 -10.50 10.99 -8.70
N LYS A 45 -9.81 12.01 -9.23
CA LYS A 45 -10.38 13.35 -9.47
C LYS A 45 -11.13 13.89 -8.23
N PRO A 46 -10.45 14.00 -7.08
CA PRO A 46 -11.08 14.34 -5.81
C PRO A 46 -11.64 15.77 -5.82
N THR A 47 -12.63 16.02 -4.96
CA THR A 47 -13.17 17.38 -4.76
C THR A 47 -12.25 18.22 -3.87
N ASP A 48 -11.60 17.58 -2.91
CA ASP A 48 -10.62 18.18 -2.02
C ASP A 48 -9.60 17.11 -1.58
N GLN A 49 -8.38 17.53 -1.24
CA GLN A 49 -7.33 16.63 -0.81
C GLN A 49 -6.45 17.25 0.29
N MET A 50 -6.08 16.42 1.27
CA MET A 50 -5.17 16.80 2.34
C MET A 50 -4.01 15.82 2.43
N TYR A 51 -2.78 16.35 2.42
CA TYR A 51 -1.55 15.56 2.53
C TYR A 51 -0.88 15.74 3.89
N THR A 52 -0.66 14.63 4.59
CA THR A 52 0.18 14.55 5.79
C THR A 52 1.48 13.83 5.46
N TRP A 53 2.62 14.47 5.71
CA TRP A 53 3.93 13.89 5.44
C TRP A 53 4.29 12.84 6.49
N ILE A 54 4.86 11.72 6.06
CA ILE A 54 5.29 10.62 6.94
C ILE A 54 6.82 10.58 6.93
N GLY A 55 7.43 10.79 8.10
CA GLY A 55 8.89 10.71 8.26
C GLY A 55 9.67 11.63 7.29
N GLY A 56 9.09 12.78 6.94
CA GLY A 56 9.63 13.69 5.92
C GLY A 56 9.54 13.09 4.52
N TYR A 57 10.59 12.40 4.09
CA TYR A 57 10.73 11.85 2.73
C TYR A 57 10.40 10.36 2.65
N LEU A 58 9.79 9.78 3.69
CA LEU A 58 9.42 8.36 3.72
C LEU A 58 8.03 8.10 3.15
N GLY A 59 7.30 9.14 2.78
CA GLY A 59 6.03 9.03 2.10
C GLY A 59 5.00 10.00 2.65
N PHE A 60 3.73 9.71 2.41
CA PHE A 60 2.63 10.59 2.78
C PHE A 60 1.37 9.78 3.07
N ARG A 61 0.43 10.41 3.76
CA ARG A 61 -0.98 10.03 3.79
C ARG A 61 -1.79 11.12 3.10
N GLY A 62 -2.51 10.75 2.05
CA GLY A 62 -3.44 11.60 1.34
C GLY A 62 -4.87 11.20 1.71
N ASP A 63 -5.64 12.14 2.24
CA ASP A 63 -7.06 11.98 2.51
C ASP A 63 -7.82 12.73 1.38
N TYR A 64 -8.52 11.98 0.53
CA TYR A 64 -9.18 12.47 -0.69
C TYR A 64 -10.71 12.46 -0.51
N GLN A 65 -11.31 13.64 -0.53
CA GLN A 65 -12.76 13.80 -0.41
C GLN A 65 -13.42 13.60 -1.77
N MET A 66 -14.47 12.77 -1.79
CA MET A 66 -15.19 12.39 -3.00
C MET A 66 -16.64 12.89 -2.93
N LYS A 67 -17.15 13.45 -4.03
CA LYS A 67 -18.58 13.75 -4.17
C LYS A 67 -19.33 12.50 -4.62
N ASP A 68 -19.52 11.57 -3.69
CA ASP A 68 -20.17 10.28 -3.93
C ASP A 68 -21.22 9.98 -2.84
N GLU A 69 -22.29 9.26 -3.17
CA GLU A 69 -23.36 8.89 -2.23
C GLU A 69 -22.98 7.73 -1.31
N VAL A 70 -22.11 6.83 -1.77
CA VAL A 70 -21.66 5.63 -1.06
C VAL A 70 -20.29 5.86 -0.44
N ILE A 71 -19.36 6.50 -1.14
CA ILE A 71 -17.98 6.67 -0.65
C ILE A 71 -17.88 7.94 0.20
N LYS A 72 -17.29 7.80 1.39
CA LYS A 72 -17.05 8.90 2.33
C LYS A 72 -15.75 9.63 2.02
N VAL A 73 -14.65 8.90 2.05
CA VAL A 73 -13.29 9.41 1.85
C VAL A 73 -12.41 8.27 1.39
N ILE A 74 -11.46 8.56 0.52
CA ILE A 74 -10.42 7.61 0.11
C ILE A 74 -9.11 8.06 0.75
N LYS A 75 -8.50 7.19 1.54
CA LYS A 75 -7.23 7.46 2.22
C LYS A 75 -6.15 6.62 1.57
N VAL A 76 -5.13 7.27 1.02
CA VAL A 76 -3.97 6.59 0.43
C VAL A 76 -2.74 6.91 1.25
N THR A 77 -2.09 5.88 1.78
CA THR A 77 -0.84 6.01 2.52
C THR A 77 0.30 5.35 1.74
N LEU A 78 1.26 6.16 1.33
CA LEU A 78 2.50 5.72 0.68
C LEU A 78 3.61 5.63 1.73
N HIS A 79 4.32 4.50 1.74
CA HIS A 79 5.56 4.31 2.47
C HIS A 79 6.65 3.88 1.50
N LEU A 80 7.65 4.74 1.35
CA LEU A 80 8.83 4.53 0.54
C LEU A 80 9.99 4.01 1.40
N LYS A 81 10.87 3.23 0.76
CA LYS A 81 12.16 2.89 1.36
C LYS A 81 12.94 4.14 1.75
N PRO A 82 13.74 4.07 2.83
CA PRO A 82 14.60 5.15 3.29
C PRO A 82 15.85 5.33 2.40
N ARG A 83 15.65 5.73 1.14
CA ARG A 83 16.73 5.87 0.14
C ARG A 83 17.75 6.94 0.50
N MET A 84 17.38 7.88 1.38
CA MET A 84 18.27 8.94 1.87
C MET A 84 19.26 8.46 2.95
N SER A 85 19.11 7.26 3.50
CA SER A 85 20.01 6.74 4.53
C SER A 85 20.80 5.55 3.99
N ILE A 86 21.93 5.83 3.32
CA ILE A 86 22.80 4.80 2.73
C ILE A 86 23.28 3.77 3.77
N MET A 87 23.54 4.23 5.00
CA MET A 87 23.98 3.37 6.10
C MET A 87 22.86 2.45 6.59
N TYR A 88 21.60 2.86 6.46
CA TYR A 88 20.45 2.03 6.82
C TYR A 88 19.98 1.13 5.67
N LEU A 89 20.44 1.36 4.43
CA LEU A 89 20.02 0.55 3.27
C LEU A 89 20.22 -0.96 3.47
N PRO A 90 21.35 -1.46 4.01
CA PRO A 90 21.53 -2.89 4.26
C PRO A 90 20.44 -3.47 5.16
N VAL A 91 20.08 -2.77 6.24
CA VAL A 91 19.02 -3.17 7.17
C VAL A 91 17.65 -3.11 6.49
N SER A 92 17.40 -2.04 5.72
CA SER A 92 16.13 -1.85 5.01
C SER A 92 15.84 -2.94 3.97
N ARG A 93 16.86 -3.58 3.39
CA ARG A 93 16.66 -4.68 2.43
C ARG A 93 15.94 -5.87 3.08
N PHE A 94 16.13 -6.08 4.38
CA PHE A 94 15.48 -7.17 5.11
C PHE A 94 14.15 -6.77 5.74
N THR A 95 14.03 -5.53 6.23
CA THR A 95 12.84 -5.06 6.95
C THR A 95 11.78 -4.44 6.04
N MET A 96 12.19 -3.81 4.93
CA MET A 96 11.32 -3.12 3.97
C MET A 96 11.86 -3.30 2.54
N PRO A 97 11.77 -4.53 1.99
CA PRO A 97 12.38 -4.86 0.70
C PRO A 97 11.72 -4.14 -0.48
N ARG A 98 10.53 -3.56 -0.33
CA ARG A 98 9.77 -2.85 -1.38
C ARG A 98 8.97 -1.69 -0.79
N ASP A 99 8.61 -0.73 -1.64
CA ASP A 99 7.71 0.36 -1.29
C ASP A 99 6.29 -0.20 -1.08
N LYS A 100 5.49 0.47 -0.26
CA LYS A 100 4.16 -0.01 0.14
C LYS A 100 3.15 1.11 -0.05
N MET A 101 2.01 0.79 -0.64
CA MET A 101 0.86 1.68 -0.71
C MET A 101 -0.35 1.00 -0.07
N TYR A 102 -1.01 1.75 0.79
CA TYR A 102 -2.23 1.36 1.47
C TYR A 102 -3.35 2.24 0.95
N ILE A 103 -4.41 1.63 0.45
CA ILE A 103 -5.61 2.31 -0.04
C ILE A 103 -6.74 1.88 0.88
N VAL A 104 -7.43 2.84 1.47
CA VAL A 104 -8.59 2.62 2.34
C VAL A 104 -9.74 3.45 1.77
N ILE A 105 -10.80 2.79 1.32
CA ILE A 105 -12.02 3.43 0.86
C ILE A 105 -13.04 3.30 1.99
N GLU A 106 -13.33 4.40 2.67
CA GLU A 106 -14.37 4.44 3.70
C GLU A 106 -15.74 4.62 3.06
N SER A 107 -16.69 3.75 3.41
CA SER A 107 -18.07 3.84 2.96
C SER A 107 -18.94 4.65 3.94
N LYS A 108 -19.93 5.37 3.43
CA LYS A 108 -21.04 5.99 4.17
C LYS A 108 -22.13 4.96 4.49
N LYS A 109 -22.28 3.94 3.65
CA LYS A 109 -23.29 2.89 3.76
C LYS A 109 -22.68 1.62 4.35
N HIS A 110 -23.45 0.86 5.10
CA HIS A 110 -22.99 -0.38 5.70
C HIS A 110 -22.58 -1.40 4.63
N LEU A 111 -21.35 -1.92 4.73
CA LEU A 111 -20.81 -2.97 3.88
C LEU A 111 -21.08 -4.34 4.53
N PRO A 112 -21.98 -5.18 4.00
CA PRO A 112 -22.32 -6.45 4.63
C PRO A 112 -21.26 -7.53 4.40
N GLY A 113 -20.82 -8.19 5.47
CA GLY A 113 -19.86 -9.29 5.47
C GLY A 113 -18.41 -8.86 5.68
N GLU A 114 -17.52 -9.85 5.72
CA GLU A 114 -16.08 -9.62 5.85
C GLU A 114 -15.32 -10.72 5.10
N ALA A 115 -14.35 -10.29 4.30
CA ALA A 115 -13.44 -11.18 3.62
C ALA A 115 -12.08 -10.52 3.38
N HIS A 116 -11.03 -11.34 3.38
CA HIS A 116 -9.65 -10.95 3.18
C HIS A 116 -8.98 -11.89 2.18
N LEU A 117 -8.27 -11.34 1.21
CA LEU A 117 -7.46 -12.06 0.25
C LEU A 117 -6.03 -11.63 0.46
N ILE A 118 -5.19 -12.55 0.93
CA ILE A 118 -3.85 -12.25 1.44
C ILE A 118 -2.83 -13.04 0.63
N GLN A 119 -1.82 -12.38 0.06
CA GLN A 119 -0.76 -13.09 -0.65
C GLN A 119 0.02 -13.98 0.32
N LYS A 120 0.23 -15.24 -0.05
CA LYS A 120 0.93 -16.21 0.79
C LYS A 120 2.32 -15.71 1.17
N GLY A 121 2.69 -15.84 2.45
CA GLY A 121 3.98 -15.39 2.98
C GLY A 121 4.09 -13.88 3.28
N GLN A 122 3.09 -13.05 2.96
CA GLN A 122 3.10 -11.63 3.36
C GLN A 122 2.93 -11.42 4.87
N TYR A 123 2.25 -12.34 5.52
CA TYR A 123 1.97 -12.32 6.94
C TYR A 123 2.63 -13.54 7.57
N ARG A 124 3.70 -13.32 8.33
CA ARG A 124 4.26 -14.36 9.22
C ARG A 124 3.26 -14.74 10.33
N PHE A 125 2.41 -13.78 10.70
CA PHE A 125 1.30 -13.89 11.63
C PHE A 125 0.12 -13.09 11.05
N ILE A 126 -1.09 -13.55 11.34
CA ILE A 126 -2.36 -12.93 10.93
C ILE A 126 -2.29 -11.41 11.11
N PRO A 127 -2.72 -10.60 10.11
CA PRO A 127 -2.74 -9.15 10.25
C PRO A 127 -3.46 -8.74 11.55
N ALA A 128 -2.78 -7.95 12.39
CA ALA A 128 -3.42 -7.28 13.52
C ALA A 128 -4.55 -6.40 12.95
N GLY A 129 -5.80 -6.84 13.09
CA GLY A 129 -6.97 -6.19 12.48
C GLY A 129 -8.04 -7.13 11.92
N ILE A 130 -7.77 -8.44 11.81
CA ILE A 130 -8.84 -9.43 11.58
C ILE A 130 -9.38 -9.87 12.93
N ASP A 131 -10.53 -9.32 13.31
CA ASP A 131 -11.20 -9.69 14.55
C ASP A 131 -11.82 -11.09 14.41
N ARG A 132 -11.72 -11.91 15.47
CA ARG A 132 -12.35 -13.24 15.56
C ARG A 132 -12.04 -14.16 14.36
N ILE A 133 -10.78 -14.25 13.97
CA ILE A 133 -10.35 -15.06 12.82
C ILE A 133 -10.79 -16.52 12.84
N GLU A 134 -11.03 -17.10 14.02
CA GLU A 134 -11.58 -18.43 14.23
C GLU A 134 -12.88 -18.67 13.43
N GLN A 135 -13.63 -17.62 13.12
CA GLN A 135 -14.91 -17.67 12.41
C GLN A 135 -14.74 -17.71 10.88
N PHE A 136 -13.53 -17.42 10.37
CA PHE A 136 -13.27 -17.36 8.94
C PHE A 136 -12.98 -18.74 8.37
N ARG A 137 -13.63 -19.05 7.24
CA ARG A 137 -13.23 -20.16 6.38
C ARG A 137 -12.01 -19.74 5.58
N ARG A 138 -11.12 -20.70 5.33
CA ARG A 138 -9.87 -20.48 4.59
C ARG A 138 -9.84 -21.30 3.32
N GLU A 139 -9.44 -20.68 2.23
CA GLU A 139 -9.33 -21.33 0.93
C GLU A 139 -8.08 -20.82 0.19
N PRO A 140 -7.22 -21.71 -0.34
CA PRO A 140 -6.14 -21.31 -1.20
C PRO A 140 -6.68 -20.89 -2.58
N VAL A 141 -6.23 -19.75 -3.10
CA VAL A 141 -6.65 -19.22 -4.39
C VAL A 141 -5.42 -18.82 -5.19
N ILE A 142 -5.42 -19.10 -6.49
CA ILE A 142 -4.35 -18.71 -7.40
C ILE A 142 -4.87 -17.64 -8.35
N LEU A 143 -4.24 -16.47 -8.35
CA LEU A 143 -4.54 -15.36 -9.26
C LEU A 143 -3.27 -14.93 -9.98
N GLY A 144 -3.30 -14.93 -11.31
CA GLY A 144 -2.13 -14.54 -12.12
C GLY A 144 -0.87 -15.36 -11.82
N GLY A 145 -1.04 -16.65 -11.47
CA GLY A 145 0.08 -17.52 -11.08
C GLY A 145 0.64 -17.28 -9.67
N VAL A 146 0.01 -16.42 -8.87
CA VAL A 146 0.41 -16.08 -7.50
C VAL A 146 -0.57 -16.70 -6.50
N GLU A 147 -0.04 -17.33 -5.45
CA GLU A 147 -0.84 -17.93 -4.39
C GLU A 147 -1.32 -16.91 -3.35
N PHE A 148 -2.61 -16.94 -3.07
CA PHE A 148 -3.29 -16.18 -2.03
C PHE A 148 -4.04 -17.12 -1.08
N GLU A 149 -4.21 -16.67 0.16
CA GLU A 149 -5.11 -17.26 1.14
C GLU A 149 -6.35 -16.36 1.25
N LEU A 150 -7.50 -16.91 0.89
CA LEU A 150 -8.79 -16.26 1.02
C LEU A 150 -9.41 -16.65 2.36
N LEU A 151 -9.73 -15.64 3.16
CA LEU A 151 -10.44 -15.74 4.43
C LEU A 151 -11.82 -15.10 4.23
N TYR A 152 -12.91 -15.79 4.55
CA TYR A 152 -14.25 -15.23 4.43
C TYR A 152 -15.20 -15.73 5.52
N LEU A 153 -16.14 -14.87 5.93
CA LEU A 153 -17.20 -15.24 6.87
C LEU A 153 -18.37 -15.94 6.18
N ASP A 154 -18.75 -15.49 4.98
CA ASP A 154 -19.89 -16.03 4.23
C ASP A 154 -19.59 -16.17 2.72
N ALA A 155 -20.41 -16.96 2.03
CA ALA A 155 -20.23 -17.24 0.61
C ALA A 155 -20.44 -16.02 -0.31
N LYS A 156 -21.20 -15.02 0.15
CA LYS A 156 -21.42 -13.77 -0.61
C LYS A 156 -20.15 -12.94 -0.60
N GLY A 157 -19.51 -12.79 0.56
CA GLY A 157 -18.25 -12.08 0.74
C GLY A 157 -17.09 -12.76 0.02
N GLN A 158 -17.05 -14.09 0.04
CA GLN A 158 -16.12 -14.90 -0.77
C GLN A 158 -16.22 -14.53 -2.25
N LYS A 159 -17.43 -14.64 -2.83
CA LYS A 159 -17.68 -14.36 -4.25
C LYS A 159 -17.40 -12.89 -4.60
N ALA A 160 -17.79 -11.97 -3.72
CA ALA A 160 -17.64 -10.54 -3.92
C ALA A 160 -16.15 -10.16 -3.95
N LEU A 161 -15.35 -10.61 -2.98
CA LEU A 161 -13.93 -10.29 -2.91
C LEU A 161 -13.14 -10.91 -4.06
N LEU A 162 -13.44 -12.17 -4.42
CA LEU A 162 -12.80 -12.81 -5.58
C LEU A 162 -13.13 -12.09 -6.88
N GLY A 163 -14.41 -11.74 -7.10
CA GLY A 163 -14.83 -10.97 -8.27
C GLY A 163 -14.13 -9.61 -8.35
N TRP A 164 -13.94 -8.92 -7.22
CA TRP A 164 -13.14 -7.70 -7.19
C TRP A 164 -11.68 -7.97 -7.55
N ALA A 165 -11.04 -8.97 -6.93
CA ALA A 165 -9.65 -9.30 -7.19
C ALA A 165 -9.39 -9.62 -8.68
N GLU A 166 -10.27 -10.37 -9.34
CA GLU A 166 -10.21 -10.67 -10.77
C GLU A 166 -10.43 -9.43 -11.65
N SER A 167 -11.30 -8.51 -11.21
CA SER A 167 -11.59 -7.28 -11.96
C SER A 167 -10.40 -6.31 -12.06
N ILE A 168 -9.44 -6.40 -11.14
CA ILE A 168 -8.24 -5.53 -11.12
C ILE A 168 -7.40 -5.74 -12.39
N LYS A 169 -7.38 -6.95 -12.97
CA LYS A 169 -6.60 -7.27 -14.18
C LYS A 169 -5.16 -6.74 -14.11
N ALA A 170 -4.48 -7.04 -13.00
CA ALA A 170 -3.09 -6.61 -12.81
C ALA A 170 -2.16 -7.34 -13.79
N ASP A 171 -1.20 -6.62 -14.36
CA ASP A 171 -0.13 -7.21 -15.17
C ASP A 171 0.73 -8.17 -14.34
N ASP A 172 0.99 -7.80 -13.08
CA ASP A 172 1.68 -8.61 -12.09
C ASP A 172 0.89 -8.65 -10.78
N TYR A 173 0.19 -9.77 -10.54
CA TYR A 173 -0.55 -10.01 -9.29
C TYR A 173 0.37 -10.11 -8.07
N SER A 174 1.68 -10.31 -8.26
CA SER A 174 2.63 -10.35 -7.15
C SER A 174 2.72 -9.02 -6.42
N MET A 175 2.37 -7.91 -7.08
CA MET A 175 2.33 -6.57 -6.49
C MET A 175 1.13 -6.36 -5.56
N ILE A 176 0.10 -7.20 -5.63
CA ILE A 176 -1.05 -7.16 -4.71
C ILE A 176 -0.74 -8.01 -3.49
N LYS A 177 -0.82 -7.40 -2.29
CA LYS A 177 -0.43 -8.06 -1.03
C LYS A 177 -1.61 -8.46 -0.17
N HIS A 178 -2.63 -7.61 -0.13
CA HIS A 178 -3.82 -7.81 0.69
C HIS A 178 -4.97 -7.02 0.08
N LEU A 179 -6.10 -7.65 -0.16
CA LEU A 179 -7.38 -7.01 -0.47
C LEU A 179 -8.39 -7.42 0.58
N SER A 180 -9.21 -6.51 1.09
CA SER A 180 -10.27 -6.88 2.02
C SER A 180 -11.42 -5.90 2.03
N PHE A 181 -12.52 -6.32 2.65
CA PHE A 181 -13.55 -5.42 3.11
C PHE A 181 -14.08 -5.91 4.45
N THR A 182 -14.49 -4.98 5.31
CA THR A 182 -14.82 -5.27 6.70
C THR A 182 -16.07 -4.49 7.13
N SER A 183 -17.11 -5.19 7.58
CA SER A 183 -18.35 -4.57 8.08
C SER A 183 -18.16 -3.66 9.29
N SER A 184 -17.29 -4.05 10.24
CA SER A 184 -17.14 -3.34 11.52
C SER A 184 -16.53 -1.95 11.36
N THR A 185 -15.55 -1.82 10.48
CA THR A 185 -14.87 -0.55 10.16
C THR A 185 -15.46 0.14 8.94
N ASN A 186 -16.30 -0.55 8.17
CA ASN A 186 -16.97 -0.06 6.97
C ASN A 186 -16.00 0.41 5.87
N VAL A 187 -14.91 -0.33 5.70
CA VAL A 187 -13.84 -0.02 4.75
C VAL A 187 -13.63 -1.13 3.73
N VAL A 188 -13.29 -0.72 2.51
CA VAL A 188 -12.60 -1.55 1.53
C VAL A 188 -11.11 -1.18 1.57
N TYR A 189 -10.25 -2.18 1.63
CA TYR A 189 -8.82 -2.00 1.84
C TYR A 189 -8.00 -2.74 0.78
N ALA A 190 -6.96 -2.08 0.30
CA ALA A 190 -5.94 -2.70 -0.54
C ALA A 190 -4.54 -2.31 -0.06
N ARG A 191 -3.66 -3.31 0.05
CA ARG A 191 -2.22 -3.13 0.20
C ARG A 191 -1.54 -3.62 -1.07
N ILE A 192 -0.83 -2.72 -1.72
CA ILE A 192 -0.10 -3.00 -2.96
C ILE A 192 1.33 -2.48 -2.90
N GLU A 193 2.18 -3.00 -3.76
CA GLU A 193 3.39 -2.31 -4.19
C GLU A 193 2.98 -1.24 -5.21
N PRO A 194 3.42 0.02 -5.08
CA PRO A 194 2.95 1.10 -5.93
C PRO A 194 3.45 0.92 -7.37
N GLY A 195 2.55 0.97 -8.34
CA GLY A 195 2.83 0.89 -9.77
C GLY A 195 1.87 1.76 -10.58
N GLU A 196 2.36 2.35 -11.67
CA GLU A 196 1.59 3.34 -12.45
C GLU A 196 0.33 2.75 -13.11
N SER A 197 0.36 1.48 -13.55
CA SER A 197 -0.82 0.80 -14.09
C SER A 197 -1.72 0.21 -12.99
N LEU A 198 -1.12 -0.29 -11.91
CA LEU A 198 -1.84 -0.97 -10.85
C LEU A 198 -2.67 -0.02 -9.98
N ILE A 199 -2.11 1.13 -9.61
CA ILE A 199 -2.79 2.11 -8.73
C ILE A 199 -4.15 2.52 -9.31
N PRO A 200 -4.25 3.02 -10.56
CA PRO A 200 -5.55 3.40 -11.13
C PRO A 200 -6.52 2.23 -11.22
N SER A 201 -6.04 1.03 -11.55
CA SER A 201 -6.91 -0.15 -11.68
C SER A 201 -7.53 -0.54 -10.34
N VAL A 202 -6.72 -0.58 -9.27
CA VAL A 202 -7.18 -0.89 -7.91
C VAL A 202 -8.13 0.18 -7.39
N LEU A 203 -7.85 1.46 -7.63
CA LEU A 203 -8.74 2.55 -7.21
C LEU A 203 -10.10 2.45 -7.92
N ARG A 204 -10.11 2.38 -9.26
CA ARG A 204 -11.35 2.30 -10.05
C ARG A 204 -12.20 1.10 -9.64
N THR A 205 -11.61 -0.09 -9.64
CA THR A 205 -12.34 -1.33 -9.29
C THR A 205 -12.73 -1.37 -7.83
N GLY A 206 -11.92 -0.81 -6.92
CA GLY A 206 -12.24 -0.70 -5.50
C GLY A 206 -13.42 0.23 -5.23
N GLU A 207 -13.53 1.35 -5.95
CA GLU A 207 -14.70 2.21 -5.86
C GLU A 207 -15.97 1.53 -6.40
N GLU A 208 -15.88 0.90 -7.58
CA GLU A 208 -16.97 0.11 -8.17
C GLU A 208 -17.44 -1.00 -7.21
N PHE A 209 -16.48 -1.71 -6.61
CA PHE A 209 -16.73 -2.74 -5.61
C PHE A 209 -17.45 -2.17 -4.38
N THR A 210 -16.94 -1.07 -3.82
CA THR A 210 -17.56 -0.38 -2.67
C THR A 210 -18.99 0.03 -2.98
N ARG A 211 -19.24 0.60 -4.16
CA ARG A 211 -20.59 0.97 -4.62
C ARG A 211 -21.50 -0.24 -4.79
N SER A 212 -20.98 -1.39 -5.21
CA SER A 212 -21.77 -2.61 -5.38
C SER A 212 -22.17 -3.26 -4.05
N LEU A 213 -21.33 -3.15 -3.02
CA LEU A 213 -21.62 -3.64 -1.67
C LEU A 213 -22.57 -2.73 -0.89
N GLY A 214 -22.52 -1.41 -1.14
CA GLY A 214 -23.37 -0.42 -0.48
C GLY A 214 -24.75 -0.22 -1.11
N LYS A 215 -25.16 -1.03 -2.09
CA LYS A 215 -26.53 -1.04 -2.62
C LYS A 215 -27.41 -1.96 -1.78
#